data_AF-A0A7S4E0A9-F1
#
_entry.id   AF-A0A7S4E0A9-F1
#
_cell.length_a   1.000
_cell.length_b   1.000
_cell.length_c   1.000
_cell.angle_alpha   90.00
_cell.angle_beta   90.00
_cell.angle_gamma   90.00
#
_symmetry.space_group_name_H-M   'P 1'
#
loop_
_entity.id
_entity.type
_entity.pdbx_description
1 polymer ?
#
loop_
_entity_poly.entity_id
_entity_poly.type
_entity_poly.pdbx_seq_one_letter_code
_entity_poly.pdbx_strand_id
1 'polypeptide(L)'
;LGITHSLSHKVGAVFHTPHGLTNAILMPHVIRYNANDSPTRMGIYPGYDHPIAKQRYAAIARSLGLDRDGKAKTDDELVEAYCAKIIELMRDLNMPLTFRDAGVSESEFMRQLDDIALAAFDDQCTPANPRFPLVSEMKEILIDAYYGVEMRAKATSDIEAQEETSDSLKQQEVSESTEVEEKEKKALDRRAFMF
;
A
#
# COMPACT_ATOMS: atom_id res chain seq x y z
N LEU A 1 -0.48 -14.93 14.07
CA LEU A 1 -0.68 -13.77 14.97
C LEU A 1 0.07 -12.56 14.41
N GLY A 2 0.33 -11.53 15.23
CA GLY A 2 0.82 -10.23 14.78
C GLY A 2 -0.27 -9.44 14.05
N ILE A 3 0.12 -8.37 13.35
CA ILE A 3 -0.86 -7.50 12.68
C ILE A 3 -1.61 -8.20 11.55
N THR A 4 -1.08 -9.28 10.95
CA THR A 4 -1.83 -10.08 9.98
C THR A 4 -3.15 -10.58 10.58
N HIS A 5 -3.10 -11.10 11.81
CA HIS A 5 -4.31 -11.57 12.49
C HIS A 5 -5.17 -10.41 12.98
N SER A 6 -4.56 -9.34 13.51
CA SER A 6 -5.29 -8.13 13.93
C SER A 6 -6.16 -7.59 12.80
N LEU A 7 -5.58 -7.40 11.60
CA LEU A 7 -6.26 -6.96 10.40
C LEU A 7 -7.30 -8.00 9.94
N SER A 8 -6.92 -9.29 9.88
CA SER A 8 -7.81 -10.38 9.49
C SER A 8 -9.06 -10.49 10.35
N HIS A 9 -8.95 -10.32 11.68
CA HIS A 9 -10.11 -10.36 12.58
C HIS A 9 -11.14 -9.28 12.22
N LYS A 10 -10.69 -8.05 11.94
CA LYS A 10 -11.60 -6.93 11.67
C LYS A 10 -12.18 -6.99 10.26
N VAL A 11 -11.35 -7.29 9.27
CA VAL A 11 -11.81 -7.51 7.88
C VAL A 11 -12.81 -8.67 7.82
N GLY A 12 -12.50 -9.79 8.49
CA GLY A 12 -13.39 -10.96 8.56
C GLY A 12 -14.71 -10.66 9.28
N ALA A 13 -14.69 -9.84 10.33
CA ALA A 13 -15.89 -9.43 11.04
C ALA A 13 -16.82 -8.54 10.22
N VAL A 14 -16.25 -7.60 9.44
CA VAL A 14 -17.02 -6.63 8.64
C VAL A 14 -17.53 -7.25 7.34
N PHE A 15 -16.68 -7.96 6.59
CA PHE A 15 -17.02 -8.47 5.25
C PHE A 15 -17.37 -9.96 5.21
N HIS A 16 -17.47 -10.60 6.37
CA HIS A 16 -17.80 -12.04 6.50
C HIS A 16 -16.89 -12.96 5.67
N THR A 17 -15.62 -12.57 5.53
CA THR A 17 -14.62 -13.34 4.79
C THR A 17 -14.00 -14.42 5.66
N PRO A 18 -13.72 -15.63 5.12
CA PRO A 18 -13.10 -16.70 5.90
C PRO A 18 -11.74 -16.29 6.49
N HIS A 19 -11.49 -16.64 7.76
CA HIS A 19 -10.29 -16.24 8.48
C HIS A 19 -8.98 -16.67 7.80
N GLY A 20 -8.93 -17.91 7.28
CA GLY A 20 -7.76 -18.40 6.54
C GLY A 20 -7.50 -17.62 5.25
N LEU A 21 -8.57 -17.23 4.55
CA LEU A 21 -8.46 -16.47 3.30
C LEU A 21 -7.93 -15.05 3.55
N THR A 22 -8.53 -14.34 4.50
CA THR A 22 -8.08 -12.97 4.84
C THR A 22 -6.61 -12.95 5.29
N ASN A 23 -6.20 -13.91 6.11
CA ASN A 23 -4.80 -14.07 6.49
C ASN A 23 -3.89 -14.29 5.27
N ALA A 24 -4.29 -15.16 4.33
CA ALA A 24 -3.51 -15.45 3.14
C ALA A 24 -3.30 -14.18 2.28
N ILE A 25 -4.38 -13.42 2.03
CA ILE A 25 -4.31 -12.15 1.29
C ILE A 25 -3.38 -11.14 1.99
N LEU A 26 -3.50 -10.99 3.30
CA LEU A 26 -2.75 -9.97 4.07
C LEU A 26 -1.27 -10.33 4.27
N MET A 27 -0.93 -11.61 4.31
CA MET A 27 0.38 -12.08 4.76
C MET A 27 1.56 -11.52 3.95
N PRO A 28 1.55 -11.51 2.60
CA PRO A 28 2.65 -10.92 1.82
C PRO A 28 2.86 -9.44 2.11
N HIS A 29 1.78 -8.66 2.28
CA HIS A 29 1.86 -7.23 2.58
C HIS A 29 2.43 -6.97 3.97
N VAL A 30 1.99 -7.73 4.97
CA VAL A 30 2.49 -7.61 6.35
C VAL A 30 3.94 -8.06 6.46
N ILE A 31 4.37 -9.07 5.72
CA ILE A 31 5.78 -9.50 5.68
C ILE A 31 6.65 -8.35 5.15
N ARG A 32 6.28 -7.74 4.02
CA ARG A 32 6.99 -6.58 3.44
C ARG A 32 7.04 -5.40 4.41
N TYR A 33 5.91 -5.10 5.05
CA TYR A 33 5.83 -4.05 6.06
C TYR A 33 6.76 -4.29 7.26
N ASN A 34 6.82 -5.53 7.74
CA ASN A 34 7.65 -5.92 8.88
C ASN A 34 9.14 -6.04 8.50
N ALA A 35 9.47 -6.36 7.26
CA ALA A 35 10.83 -6.52 6.75
C ALA A 35 11.54 -5.18 6.48
N ASN A 36 11.47 -4.26 7.45
CA ASN A 36 12.12 -2.95 7.39
C ASN A 36 13.20 -2.87 8.49
N ASP A 37 14.41 -2.48 8.11
CA ASP A 37 15.55 -2.36 9.03
C ASP A 37 15.46 -1.11 9.93
N SER A 38 14.68 -0.11 9.50
CA SER A 38 14.47 1.17 10.18
C SER A 38 12.97 1.44 10.34
N PRO A 39 12.24 0.65 11.16
CA PRO A 39 10.82 0.83 11.38
C PRO A 39 10.54 2.17 12.08
N THR A 40 9.39 2.78 11.75
CA THR A 40 8.86 3.99 12.42
C THR A 40 8.75 3.81 13.93
N ARG A 41 8.31 2.63 14.38
CA ARG A 41 8.34 2.23 15.78
C ARG A 41 8.66 0.74 15.92
N MET A 42 9.61 0.43 16.80
CA MET A 42 10.00 -0.94 17.12
C MET A 42 8.95 -1.63 17.99
N GLY A 43 8.83 -2.95 17.86
CA GLY A 43 7.97 -3.77 18.72
C GLY A 43 8.33 -3.63 20.19
N ILE A 44 7.34 -3.76 21.08
CA ILE A 44 7.47 -3.48 22.51
C ILE A 44 8.12 -4.61 23.32
N TYR A 45 8.49 -5.72 22.67
CA TYR A 45 9.02 -6.89 23.35
C TYR A 45 10.46 -6.61 23.84
N PRO A 46 10.74 -6.72 25.16
CA PRO A 46 12.02 -6.32 25.73
C PRO A 46 13.21 -7.19 25.29
N GLY A 47 12.94 -8.38 24.75
CA GLY A 47 13.99 -9.25 24.21
C GLY A 47 14.45 -8.85 22.79
N TYR A 48 13.86 -7.82 22.18
CA TYR A 48 14.36 -7.26 20.94
C TYR A 48 15.33 -6.12 21.22
N ASP A 49 16.56 -6.27 20.75
CA ASP A 49 17.63 -5.28 20.83
C ASP A 49 17.68 -4.39 19.57
N HIS A 50 17.31 -4.93 18.40
CA HIS A 50 17.16 -4.20 17.15
C HIS A 50 16.09 -4.86 16.23
N PRO A 51 15.69 -4.21 15.12
CA PRO A 51 14.76 -4.79 14.15
C PRO A 51 15.35 -6.01 13.43
N ILE A 52 14.98 -7.22 13.85
CA ILE A 52 15.47 -8.49 13.28
C ILE A 52 14.51 -9.16 12.29
N ALA A 53 13.33 -8.57 12.05
CA ALA A 53 12.25 -9.23 11.31
C ALA A 53 12.66 -9.64 9.89
N LYS A 54 13.38 -8.77 9.16
CA LYS A 54 13.90 -9.05 7.82
C LYS A 54 14.77 -10.30 7.78
N GLN A 55 15.77 -10.35 8.66
CA GLN A 55 16.70 -11.50 8.78
C GLN A 55 15.94 -12.79 9.13
N ARG A 56 14.93 -12.70 10.00
CA ARG A 56 14.11 -13.87 10.36
C ARG A 56 13.27 -14.37 9.19
N TYR A 57 12.70 -13.48 8.38
CA TYR A 57 12.00 -13.89 7.14
C TYR A 57 12.97 -14.47 6.10
N ALA A 58 14.15 -13.87 5.93
CA ALA A 58 15.18 -14.41 5.05
C ALA A 58 15.63 -15.82 5.50
N ALA A 59 15.77 -16.05 6.81
CA ALA A 59 16.07 -17.39 7.35
C ALA A 59 14.96 -18.42 7.05
N ILE A 60 13.69 -18.01 7.08
CA ILE A 60 12.56 -18.86 6.65
C ILE A 60 12.66 -19.15 5.15
N ALA A 61 12.94 -18.14 4.31
CA ALA A 61 13.11 -18.34 2.87
C ALA A 61 14.23 -19.33 2.55
N ARG A 62 15.37 -19.24 3.25
CA ARG A 62 16.49 -20.19 3.12
C ARG A 62 16.13 -21.60 3.57
N SER A 63 15.36 -21.76 4.66
CA SER A 63 14.92 -23.09 5.11
C SER A 63 13.97 -23.76 4.13
N LEU A 64 13.20 -22.97 3.38
CA LEU A 64 12.37 -23.43 2.25
C LEU A 64 13.18 -23.68 0.97
N GLY A 65 14.49 -23.37 0.95
CA GLY A 65 15.38 -23.59 -0.18
C GLY A 65 15.24 -22.55 -1.30
N LEU A 66 14.69 -21.37 -1.02
CA LEU A 66 14.48 -20.30 -2.02
C LEU A 66 15.79 -19.61 -2.45
N ASP A 67 16.91 -19.90 -1.79
CA ASP A 67 18.24 -19.41 -2.14
C ASP A 67 19.04 -20.35 -3.07
N ARG A 68 18.55 -21.59 -3.29
CA ARG A 68 19.31 -22.65 -4.00
C ARG A 68 19.56 -22.35 -5.47
N ASP A 69 18.64 -21.64 -6.12
CA ASP A 69 18.76 -21.27 -7.53
C ASP A 69 19.75 -20.12 -7.76
N GLY A 70 20.33 -19.56 -6.69
CA GLY A 70 21.27 -18.44 -6.75
C GLY A 70 20.64 -17.11 -7.16
N LYS A 71 19.31 -17.06 -7.31
CA LYS A 71 18.54 -15.87 -7.70
C LYS A 71 18.33 -14.87 -6.56
N ALA A 72 18.12 -15.36 -5.34
CA ALA A 72 17.97 -14.54 -4.15
C ALA A 72 19.18 -14.72 -3.24
N LYS A 73 19.98 -13.67 -3.09
CA LYS A 73 21.22 -13.67 -2.31
C LYS A 73 21.13 -12.75 -1.09
N THR A 74 20.46 -11.60 -1.26
CA THR A 74 20.24 -10.63 -0.19
C THR A 74 19.02 -10.99 0.64
N ASP A 75 18.95 -10.48 1.88
CA ASP A 75 17.80 -10.71 2.73
C ASP A 75 16.52 -10.08 2.15
N ASP A 76 16.63 -8.94 1.46
CA ASP A 76 15.51 -8.30 0.77
C ASP A 76 14.99 -9.17 -0.39
N GLU A 77 15.88 -9.72 -1.22
CA GLU A 77 15.49 -10.64 -2.30
C GLU A 77 14.85 -11.91 -1.77
N LEU A 78 15.32 -12.41 -0.63
CA LEU A 78 14.76 -13.61 0.01
C LEU A 78 13.38 -13.36 0.62
N VAL A 79 13.17 -12.19 1.21
CA VAL A 79 11.84 -11.77 1.68
C VAL A 79 10.87 -11.71 0.51
N GLU A 80 11.25 -11.11 -0.62
CA GLU A 80 10.38 -11.06 -1.79
C GLU A 80 10.15 -12.43 -2.42
N ALA A 81 11.18 -13.29 -2.48
CA ALA A 81 11.01 -14.67 -2.91
C ALA A 81 10.02 -15.43 -2.02
N TYR A 82 10.05 -15.19 -0.71
CA TYR A 82 9.10 -15.79 0.23
C TYR A 82 7.67 -15.28 0.01
N CYS A 83 7.49 -13.97 -0.15
CA CYS A 83 6.20 -13.37 -0.51
C CYS A 83 5.67 -13.93 -1.84
N ALA A 84 6.52 -14.04 -2.85
CA ALA A 84 6.17 -14.63 -4.14
C ALA A 84 5.76 -16.09 -4.01
N LYS A 85 6.43 -16.87 -3.15
CA LYS A 85 6.09 -18.28 -2.91
C LYS A 85 4.72 -18.44 -2.23
N ILE A 86 4.37 -17.53 -1.31
CA ILE A 86 3.04 -17.49 -0.71
C ILE A 86 1.97 -17.21 -1.77
N ILE A 87 2.22 -16.23 -2.65
CA ILE A 87 1.29 -15.89 -3.74
C ILE A 87 1.17 -17.05 -4.75
N GLU A 88 2.26 -17.72 -5.09
CA GLU A 88 2.26 -18.93 -5.93
C GLU A 88 1.38 -20.03 -5.30
N LEU A 89 1.57 -20.31 -4.02
CA LEU A 89 0.75 -21.29 -3.30
C LEU A 89 -0.74 -20.91 -3.31
N MET A 90 -1.07 -19.63 -3.13
CA MET A 90 -2.45 -19.17 -3.22
C MET A 90 -3.05 -19.39 -4.62
N ARG A 91 -2.26 -19.15 -5.68
CA ARG A 91 -2.66 -19.43 -7.07
C ARG A 91 -2.90 -20.92 -7.30
N ASP A 92 -2.00 -21.77 -6.83
CA ASP A 92 -2.12 -23.23 -6.96
C ASP A 92 -3.39 -23.76 -6.26
N LEU A 93 -3.78 -23.12 -5.15
CA LEU A 93 -5.00 -23.42 -4.42
C LEU A 93 -6.25 -22.73 -4.99
N ASN A 94 -6.13 -22.02 -6.12
CA ASN A 94 -7.21 -21.23 -6.74
C ASN A 94 -7.89 -20.25 -5.76
N MET A 95 -7.10 -19.64 -4.87
CA MET A 95 -7.59 -18.64 -3.92
C MET A 95 -7.53 -17.24 -4.52
N PRO A 96 -8.47 -16.33 -4.17
CA PRO A 96 -8.37 -14.94 -4.57
C PRO A 96 -7.14 -14.29 -3.93
N LEU A 97 -6.44 -13.46 -4.70
CA LEU A 97 -5.17 -12.83 -4.29
C LEU A 97 -5.38 -11.48 -3.61
N THR A 98 -6.52 -10.84 -3.86
CA THR A 98 -6.87 -9.52 -3.32
C THR A 98 -8.28 -9.54 -2.73
N PHE A 99 -8.62 -8.54 -1.90
CA PHE A 99 -10.01 -8.41 -1.41
C PHE A 99 -11.00 -8.06 -2.53
N ARG A 100 -10.54 -7.35 -3.58
CA ARG A 100 -11.34 -7.13 -4.79
C ARG A 100 -11.68 -8.46 -5.47
N ASP A 101 -10.70 -9.35 -5.65
CA ASP A 101 -10.92 -10.69 -6.23
C ASP A 101 -11.79 -11.58 -5.34
N ALA A 102 -11.77 -11.35 -4.03
CA ALA A 102 -12.63 -12.03 -3.06
C ALA A 102 -14.08 -11.51 -3.07
N GLY A 103 -14.42 -10.55 -3.93
CA GLY A 103 -15.78 -10.03 -4.10
C GLY A 103 -16.18 -8.94 -3.10
N VAL A 104 -15.23 -8.34 -2.38
CA VAL A 104 -15.51 -7.22 -1.47
C VAL A 104 -15.75 -5.94 -2.28
N SER A 105 -16.82 -5.21 -1.96
CA SER A 105 -17.16 -3.94 -2.60
C SER A 105 -16.17 -2.84 -2.25
N GLU A 106 -15.63 -2.16 -3.25
CA GLU A 106 -14.67 -1.06 -3.08
C GLU A 106 -15.24 0.08 -2.23
N SER A 107 -16.45 0.50 -2.56
CA SER A 107 -17.14 1.59 -1.88
C SER A 107 -17.43 1.28 -0.40
N GLU A 108 -17.64 0.01 -0.07
CA GLU A 108 -17.86 -0.43 1.31
C GLU A 108 -16.53 -0.58 2.05
N PHE A 109 -15.53 -1.15 1.38
CA PHE A 109 -14.18 -1.29 1.90
C PHE A 109 -13.57 0.05 2.28
N MET A 110 -13.61 1.03 1.39
CA MET A 110 -13.06 2.37 1.64
C MET A 110 -13.81 3.11 2.74
N ARG A 111 -15.12 2.87 2.88
CA ARG A 111 -15.93 3.49 3.93
C ARG A 111 -15.57 2.96 5.33
N GLN A 112 -15.28 1.67 5.43
CA GLN A 112 -14.96 0.99 6.69
C GLN A 112 -13.46 1.00 7.02
N LEU A 113 -12.63 1.47 6.09
CA LEU A 113 -11.16 1.38 6.16
C LEU A 113 -10.59 1.96 7.47
N ASP A 114 -11.04 3.15 7.85
CA ASP A 114 -10.59 3.84 9.06
C ASP A 114 -10.95 3.08 10.33
N ASP A 115 -12.20 2.65 10.44
CA ASP A 115 -12.70 1.92 11.61
C ASP A 115 -12.01 0.55 11.76
N ILE A 116 -11.80 -0.15 10.64
CA ILE A 116 -11.07 -1.43 10.60
C ILE A 116 -9.63 -1.24 11.07
N ALA A 117 -8.93 -0.22 10.56
CA ALA A 117 -7.54 0.04 10.91
C ALA A 117 -7.38 0.40 12.40
N LEU A 118 -8.27 1.25 12.93
CA LEU A 118 -8.28 1.59 14.36
C LEU A 118 -8.57 0.37 15.23
N ALA A 119 -9.60 -0.41 14.89
CA ALA A 119 -9.95 -1.60 15.64
C ALA A 119 -8.85 -2.67 15.58
N ALA A 120 -8.13 -2.79 14.47
CA ALA A 120 -7.00 -3.69 14.33
C ALA A 120 -5.79 -3.24 15.16
N PHE A 121 -5.57 -1.93 15.28
CA PHE A 121 -4.55 -1.39 16.18
C PHE A 121 -4.81 -1.79 17.64
N ASP A 122 -6.08 -1.75 18.07
CA ASP A 122 -6.51 -2.15 19.42
C ASP A 122 -6.64 -3.68 19.63
N ASP A 123 -6.36 -4.50 18.60
CA ASP A 123 -6.43 -5.95 18.72
C ASP A 123 -5.28 -6.51 19.58
N GLN A 124 -5.61 -7.53 20.39
CA GLN A 124 -4.67 -8.19 21.30
C GLN A 124 -3.46 -8.84 20.59
N CYS A 125 -3.56 -9.08 19.28
CA CYS A 125 -2.46 -9.62 18.48
C CYS A 125 -1.40 -8.57 18.10
N THR A 126 -1.75 -7.28 18.11
CA THR A 126 -0.88 -6.18 17.63
C THR A 126 0.36 -5.95 18.50
N PRO A 127 0.29 -5.99 19.85
CA PRO A 127 1.47 -5.77 20.70
C PRO A 127 2.62 -6.77 20.47
N ALA A 128 2.33 -7.96 19.94
CA ALA A 128 3.35 -8.97 19.63
C ALA A 128 4.05 -8.75 18.28
N ASN A 129 3.61 -7.78 17.47
CA ASN A 129 4.20 -7.54 16.15
C ASN A 129 5.59 -6.90 16.27
N PRO A 130 6.59 -7.32 15.46
CA PRO A 130 7.98 -6.85 15.59
C PRO A 130 8.15 -5.37 15.22
N ARG A 131 7.24 -4.82 14.42
CA ARG A 131 7.11 -3.39 14.13
C ARG A 131 5.80 -2.92 14.76
N PHE A 132 5.86 -2.00 15.72
CA PHE A 132 4.63 -1.50 16.33
C PHE A 132 3.97 -0.52 15.35
N PRO A 133 2.76 -0.79 14.87
CA PRO A 133 2.20 -0.07 13.73
C PRO A 133 1.63 1.29 14.11
N LEU A 134 1.54 2.18 13.13
CA LEU A 134 0.62 3.32 13.16
C LEU A 134 -0.70 2.92 12.50
N VAL A 135 -1.80 3.57 12.89
CA VAL A 135 -3.11 3.35 12.25
C VAL A 135 -3.05 3.69 10.76
N SER A 136 -2.34 4.76 10.37
CA SER A 136 -2.13 5.12 8.96
C SER A 136 -1.41 4.01 8.18
N GLU A 137 -0.39 3.40 8.76
CA GLU A 137 0.35 2.30 8.11
C GLU A 137 -0.52 1.05 7.95
N MET A 138 -1.41 0.77 8.91
CA MET A 138 -2.39 -0.32 8.77
C MET A 138 -3.36 -0.06 7.62
N LYS A 139 -3.82 1.19 7.44
CA LYS A 139 -4.67 1.57 6.29
C LYS A 139 -3.96 1.33 4.97
N GLU A 140 -2.69 1.71 4.88
CA GLU A 140 -1.88 1.48 3.66
C GLU A 140 -1.80 -0.02 3.32
N ILE A 141 -1.55 -0.87 4.31
CA ILE A 141 -1.54 -2.33 4.12
C ILE A 141 -2.90 -2.84 3.62
N LEU A 142 -4.00 -2.33 4.17
CA LEU A 142 -5.35 -2.71 3.76
C LEU A 142 -5.67 -2.28 2.33
N ILE A 143 -5.25 -1.07 1.93
CA ILE A 143 -5.39 -0.57 0.56
C ILE A 143 -4.56 -1.44 -0.40
N ASP A 144 -3.32 -1.74 -0.05
CA ASP A 144 -2.45 -2.60 -0.85
C ASP A 144 -3.04 -4.00 -1.01
N ALA A 145 -3.63 -4.56 0.03
CA ALA A 145 -4.29 -5.86 0.01
C ALA A 145 -5.62 -5.86 -0.78
N TYR A 146 -6.25 -4.69 -0.91
CA TYR A 146 -7.48 -4.55 -1.70
C TYR A 146 -7.22 -4.54 -3.20
N TYR A 147 -6.23 -3.77 -3.66
CA TYR A 147 -5.90 -3.65 -5.08
C TYR A 147 -4.81 -4.64 -5.56
N GLY A 148 -3.92 -5.05 -4.67
CA GLY A 148 -2.64 -5.68 -5.00
C GLY A 148 -1.54 -4.64 -5.21
N VAL A 149 -0.30 -4.99 -4.83
CA VAL A 149 0.86 -4.06 -4.85
C VAL A 149 1.18 -3.57 -6.27
N GLU A 150 1.06 -4.45 -7.27
CA GLU A 150 1.33 -4.12 -8.68
C GLU A 150 0.29 -3.16 -9.26
N MET A 151 -0.97 -3.30 -8.84
CA MET A 151 -2.08 -2.47 -9.34
C MET A 151 -2.11 -1.10 -8.68
N ARG A 152 -1.64 -0.96 -7.43
CA ARG A 152 -1.46 0.35 -6.78
C ARG A 152 -0.43 1.19 -7.53
N ALA A 153 0.75 0.65 -7.83
CA ALA A 153 1.80 1.39 -8.53
C ALA A 153 1.29 1.93 -9.89
N LYS A 154 0.48 1.13 -10.59
CA LYS A 154 -0.16 1.52 -11.84
C LYS A 154 -1.27 2.57 -11.65
N ALA A 155 -2.12 2.41 -10.64
CA ALA A 155 -3.16 3.39 -10.33
C ALA A 155 -2.57 4.74 -9.90
N THR A 156 -1.48 4.74 -9.14
CA THR A 156 -0.76 5.96 -8.74
C THR A 156 -0.10 6.62 -9.96
N SER A 157 0.57 5.86 -10.84
CA SER A 157 1.13 6.44 -12.07
C SER A 157 0.06 7.00 -13.01
N ASP A 158 -1.11 6.36 -13.08
CA ASP A 158 -2.23 6.81 -13.92
C ASP A 158 -2.88 8.09 -13.35
N ILE A 159 -2.92 8.25 -12.02
CA ILE A 159 -3.40 9.48 -11.34
C ILE A 159 -2.38 10.61 -11.50
N GLU A 160 -1.09 10.37 -11.28
CA GLU A 160 -0.02 11.38 -11.46
C GLU A 160 0.02 11.88 -12.91
N ALA A 161 -0.15 10.98 -13.90
CA ALA A 161 -0.25 11.36 -15.31
C ALA A 161 -1.51 12.20 -15.63
N GLN A 162 -2.62 11.99 -14.91
CA GLN A 162 -3.85 12.77 -15.05
C GLN A 162 -3.76 14.14 -14.36
N GLU A 163 -3.06 14.24 -13.23
CA GLU A 163 -2.81 15.51 -12.54
C GLU A 163 -1.83 16.39 -13.34
N GLU A 164 -0.76 15.82 -13.91
CA GLU A 164 0.18 16.55 -14.76
C GLU A 164 -0.50 17.10 -16.03
N THR A 165 -1.39 16.33 -16.65
CA THR A 165 -2.14 16.79 -17.83
C THR A 165 -3.17 17.87 -17.47
N SER A 166 -3.85 17.76 -16.33
CA SER A 166 -4.76 18.80 -15.82
C SER A 166 -4.05 20.11 -15.49
N ASP A 167 -2.88 20.06 -14.85
CA ASP A 167 -2.12 21.26 -14.50
C ASP A 167 -1.49 21.94 -15.73
N SER A 168 -1.07 21.14 -16.72
CA SER A 168 -0.60 21.65 -18.02
C SER A 168 -1.70 22.41 -18.77
N LEU A 169 -2.93 21.88 -18.78
CA LEU A 169 -4.09 22.50 -19.40
C LEU A 169 -4.49 23.83 -18.71
N LYS A 170 -4.47 23.86 -17.38
CA LYS A 170 -4.75 25.09 -16.61
C LYS A 170 -3.70 26.18 -16.87
N GLN A 171 -2.42 25.83 -17.00
CA GLN A 171 -1.37 26.80 -17.29
C GLN A 171 -1.50 27.39 -18.71
N GLN A 172 -1.91 26.58 -19.70
CA GLN A 172 -2.21 27.08 -21.04
C GLN A 172 -3.40 28.04 -21.06
N GLU A 173 -4.51 27.71 -20.41
CA GLU A 173 -5.69 28.59 -20.33
C GLU A 173 -5.38 29.93 -19.66
N VAL A 174 -4.58 29.92 -18.60
CA VAL A 174 -4.14 31.15 -17.92
C VAL A 174 -3.26 31.99 -18.84
N SER A 175 -2.32 31.38 -19.58
CA SER A 175 -1.44 32.11 -20.50
C SER A 175 -2.21 32.77 -21.65
N GLU A 176 -3.18 32.07 -22.26
CA GLU A 176 -4.00 32.61 -23.34
C GLU A 176 -4.90 33.76 -22.86
N SER A 177 -5.47 33.66 -21.65
CA SER A 177 -6.29 34.73 -21.07
C SER A 177 -5.48 36.01 -20.82
N THR A 178 -4.24 35.89 -20.33
CA THR A 178 -3.36 37.04 -20.10
C THR A 178 -2.91 37.72 -21.39
N GLU A 179 -2.66 36.95 -22.46
CA GLU A 179 -2.32 37.53 -23.76
C GLU A 179 -3.49 38.30 -24.39
N VAL A 180 -4.72 37.82 -24.21
CA VAL A 180 -5.93 38.48 -24.70
C VAL A 180 -6.14 39.81 -23.97
N GLU A 181 -6.02 39.82 -22.63
CA GLU A 181 -6.13 41.07 -21.85
C GLU A 181 -5.04 42.09 -22.22
N GLU A 182 -3.81 41.64 -22.48
CA GLU A 182 -2.71 42.53 -22.86
C GLU A 182 -2.91 43.13 -24.26
N LYS A 183 -3.46 42.34 -25.21
CA LYS A 183 -3.86 42.81 -26.54
C LYS A 183 -5.02 43.80 -26.48
N GLU A 184 -6.02 43.57 -25.63
CA GLU A 184 -7.14 44.49 -25.42
C GLU A 184 -6.69 45.82 -24.81
N LYS A 185 -5.83 45.79 -23.78
CA LYS A 185 -5.26 47.01 -23.18
C LYS A 185 -4.44 47.81 -24.19
N LYS A 186 -3.60 47.17 -25.01
CA LYS A 186 -2.85 47.84 -26.08
C LYS A 186 -3.76 48.43 -27.17
N ALA A 187 -4.91 47.81 -27.46
CA ALA A 187 -5.88 48.33 -28.42
C ALA A 187 -6.67 49.55 -27.89
N LEU A 188 -7.01 49.56 -26.60
CA LEU A 188 -7.65 50.69 -25.91
C LEU A 188 -6.71 51.89 -25.79
N ASP A 189 -5.44 51.66 -25.46
CA ASP A 189 -4.43 52.71 -25.30
C ASP A 189 -4.12 53.40 -26.65
N ARG A 190 -4.11 52.64 -27.76
CA ARG A 190 -4.00 53.19 -29.11
C ARG A 190 -5.22 54.02 -29.55
N ARG A 191 -6.41 53.73 -29.02
CA ARG A 191 -7.64 54.52 -29.26
C ARG A 191 -7.67 55.81 -28.44
N ALA A 192 -7.05 55.82 -27.25
CA ALA A 192 -6.97 57.01 -26.41
C ALA A 192 -6.02 58.11 -26.97
N PHE A 193 -5.08 57.73 -27.84
CA PHE A 193 -4.11 58.64 -28.47
C PHE A 193 -4.56 59.29 -29.80
N MET A 194 -5.83 59.11 -30.20
CA MET A 194 -6.35 59.57 -31.50
C MET A 194 -7.35 60.75 -31.41
N PHE A 195 -7.34 61.49 -30.30
CA PHE A 195 -7.97 62.82 -30.13
C PHE A 195 -6.94 63.81 -29.59
#